data_AF-A0A6P1PZ67-F1
#
_entry.id   AF-A0A6P1PZ67-F1
#
_cell.length_a   1.000
_cell.length_b   1.000
_cell.length_c   1.000
_cell.angle_alpha   90.00
_cell.angle_beta   90.00
_cell.angle_gamma   90.00
#
_symmetry.space_group_name_H-M   'P 1'
#
loop_
_entity.id
_entity.type
_entity.pdbx_description
1 polymer ?
#
loop_
_entity_poly.entity_id
_entity_poly.type
_entity_poly.pdbx_seq_one_letter_code
_entity_poly.pdbx_strand_id
1 'polypeptide(L)'
;MFDKAPHGGDEKNGGIQVIARAAKILNALGEHPAGMSLGEIAQAVALPRSTVQRIVAALDAAQMVRSHGAGGVRLGPALLRLISSVHTDVVEVTRPALQALSDATGETVSLARASGSQLAIVHFIVADRELRVVPRMGLNLPLYSTSGGRALLSLESDEDVRALVGESFDAITENTIKTLPELLRQLKAIRQSGVSFDRGETLEGISTMGVALDTLLGRFAVSLLVPAARFHKNEALYRHEILKCKEAMTREIGKHLAHD
;
A
#
# COMPACT_ATOMS: atom_id res chain seq x y z
N MET A 1 47.83 31.90 -31.09
CA MET A 1 47.55 32.22 -29.68
C MET A 1 46.12 31.78 -29.40
N PHE A 2 45.98 30.86 -28.45
CA PHE A 2 44.81 30.19 -27.82
C PHE A 2 43.42 30.84 -28.04
N ASP A 3 42.42 30.11 -28.54
CA ASP A 3 41.49 29.17 -27.86
C ASP A 3 40.25 29.88 -27.26
N LYS A 4 39.06 29.43 -27.68
CA LYS A 4 37.99 28.79 -26.86
C LYS A 4 36.56 29.13 -27.31
N ALA A 5 35.81 28.08 -27.65
CA ALA A 5 34.35 28.06 -27.64
C ALA A 5 33.81 27.93 -26.20
N PRO A 6 32.49 28.10 -26.00
CA PRO A 6 31.78 27.02 -25.30
C PRO A 6 30.42 26.64 -25.93
N HIS A 7 30.21 25.32 -26.03
CA HIS A 7 28.91 24.65 -26.10
C HIS A 7 28.41 24.36 -24.67
N GLY A 8 27.11 24.49 -24.39
CA GLY A 8 26.58 24.21 -23.04
C GLY A 8 25.05 24.20 -22.88
N GLY A 9 24.29 23.71 -23.86
CA GLY A 9 22.81 23.70 -23.82
C GLY A 9 22.14 22.32 -23.65
N ASP A 10 22.69 21.25 -24.23
CA ASP A 10 21.95 19.98 -24.42
C ASP A 10 22.19 18.90 -23.36
N GLU A 11 23.26 18.98 -22.56
CA GLU A 11 23.62 17.91 -21.62
C GLU A 11 22.66 17.79 -20.42
N LYS A 12 22.10 18.91 -19.95
CA LYS A 12 21.19 18.90 -18.78
C LYS A 12 19.87 18.18 -19.07
N ASN A 13 19.37 18.25 -20.31
CA ASN A 13 18.10 17.62 -20.69
C ASN A 13 18.29 16.16 -21.13
N GLY A 14 19.44 15.83 -21.74
CA GLY A 14 19.78 14.46 -22.15
C GLY A 14 19.97 13.50 -20.97
N GLY A 15 20.57 13.96 -19.86
CA GLY A 15 20.78 13.15 -18.65
C GLY A 15 19.47 12.76 -17.95
N ILE A 16 18.53 13.71 -17.81
CA ILE A 16 17.20 13.48 -17.24
C ILE A 16 16.41 12.46 -18.09
N GLN A 17 16.51 12.57 -19.43
CA GLN A 17 15.89 11.60 -20.33
C GLN A 17 16.47 10.19 -20.21
N VAL A 18 17.78 10.04 -19.98
CA VAL A 18 18.40 8.71 -19.85
C VAL A 18 17.96 8.01 -18.56
N ILE A 19 17.85 8.73 -17.44
CA ILE A 19 17.39 8.18 -16.16
C ILE A 19 15.94 7.71 -16.29
N ALA A 20 15.07 8.52 -16.89
CA ALA A 20 13.67 8.15 -17.12
C ALA A 20 13.55 6.88 -18.00
N ARG A 21 14.40 6.73 -19.02
CA ARG A 21 14.44 5.52 -19.87
C ARG A 21 14.95 4.30 -19.11
N ALA A 22 15.97 4.45 -18.27
CA ALA A 22 16.47 3.38 -17.41
C ALA A 22 15.41 2.91 -16.41
N ALA A 23 14.68 3.84 -15.78
CA ALA A 23 13.56 3.52 -14.90
C ALA A 23 12.46 2.73 -15.62
N LYS A 24 12.09 3.14 -16.84
CA LYS A 24 11.13 2.39 -17.68
C LYS A 24 11.58 0.95 -17.96
N ILE A 25 12.87 0.75 -18.26
CA ILE A 25 13.43 -0.59 -18.50
C ILE A 25 13.38 -1.44 -17.22
N LEU A 26 13.78 -0.88 -16.07
CA LEU A 26 13.72 -1.60 -14.79
C LEU A 26 12.28 -1.97 -14.40
N ASN A 27 11.31 -1.08 -14.63
CA ASN A 27 9.91 -1.37 -14.37
C ASN A 27 9.37 -2.50 -15.28
N ALA A 28 9.65 -2.44 -16.58
CA ALA A 28 9.26 -3.51 -17.51
C ALA A 28 9.86 -4.86 -17.11
N LEU A 29 11.14 -4.89 -16.71
CA LEU A 29 11.77 -6.10 -16.19
C LEU A 29 11.17 -6.58 -14.86
N GLY A 30 10.69 -5.66 -14.02
CA GLY A 30 9.98 -5.96 -12.77
C GLY A 30 8.64 -6.64 -13.00
N GLU A 31 7.94 -6.32 -14.09
CA GLU A 31 6.69 -6.98 -14.50
C GLU A 31 6.92 -8.38 -15.11
N HIS A 32 8.15 -8.71 -15.50
CA HIS A 32 8.50 -9.97 -16.16
C HIS A 32 9.66 -10.73 -15.45
N PRO A 33 9.38 -11.44 -14.34
CA PRO A 33 10.42 -12.12 -13.54
C PRO A 33 11.22 -13.18 -14.31
N ALA A 34 10.61 -13.78 -15.33
CA ALA A 34 11.25 -14.75 -16.22
C ALA A 34 12.34 -14.13 -17.13
N GLY A 35 12.41 -12.80 -17.20
CA GLY A 35 13.34 -12.05 -18.03
C GLY A 35 12.80 -11.71 -19.41
N MET A 36 13.45 -10.74 -20.06
CA MET A 36 13.06 -10.23 -21.38
C MET A 36 14.29 -10.14 -22.29
N SER A 37 14.13 -10.47 -23.57
CA SER A 37 15.13 -10.16 -24.59
C SER A 37 15.22 -8.65 -24.84
N LEU A 38 16.35 -8.19 -25.41
CA LEU A 38 16.51 -6.78 -25.79
C LEU A 38 15.45 -6.29 -26.78
N GLY A 39 14.86 -7.18 -27.58
CA GLY A 39 13.78 -6.86 -28.52
C GLY A 39 12.46 -6.61 -27.81
N GLU A 40 12.10 -7.48 -26.88
CA GLU A 40 10.89 -7.34 -26.06
C GLU A 40 10.96 -6.09 -25.20
N ILE A 41 12.12 -5.81 -24.59
CA ILE A 41 12.31 -4.58 -23.82
C ILE A 41 12.13 -3.35 -24.71
N ALA A 42 12.76 -3.33 -25.90
CA ALA A 42 12.66 -2.21 -26.85
C ALA A 42 11.21 -1.92 -27.26
N GLN A 43 10.41 -2.97 -27.47
CA GLN A 43 8.98 -2.83 -27.76
C GLN A 43 8.22 -2.30 -26.55
N ALA A 44 8.44 -2.87 -25.35
CA ALA A 44 7.72 -2.48 -24.13
C ALA A 44 7.96 -1.01 -23.75
N VAL A 45 9.19 -0.50 -23.90
CA VAL A 45 9.52 0.89 -23.51
C VAL A 45 9.48 1.89 -24.68
N ALA A 46 9.09 1.44 -25.88
CA ALA A 46 9.04 2.22 -27.12
C ALA A 46 10.36 2.97 -27.42
N LEU A 47 11.49 2.25 -27.37
CA LEU A 47 12.82 2.80 -27.67
C LEU A 47 13.54 1.96 -28.73
N PRO A 48 14.46 2.54 -29.52
CA PRO A 48 15.29 1.77 -30.43
C PRO A 48 16.11 0.71 -29.69
N ARG A 49 16.23 -0.49 -30.27
CA ARG A 49 16.98 -1.61 -29.68
C ARG A 49 18.42 -1.26 -29.32
N SER A 50 19.09 -0.44 -30.13
CA SER A 50 20.45 0.05 -29.86
C SER A 50 20.53 0.95 -28.61
N THR A 51 19.48 1.73 -28.35
CA THR A 51 19.37 2.56 -27.14
C THR A 51 19.15 1.69 -25.91
N VAL A 52 18.25 0.71 -26.00
CA VAL A 52 18.01 -0.26 -24.92
C VAL A 52 19.28 -1.05 -24.60
N GLN A 53 19.99 -1.55 -25.61
CA GLN A 53 21.24 -2.28 -25.41
C GLN A 53 22.27 -1.46 -24.62
N ARG A 54 22.45 -0.18 -24.96
CA ARG A 54 23.37 0.71 -24.24
C ARG A 54 22.95 0.94 -22.80
N ILE A 55 21.65 1.15 -22.54
CA ILE A 55 21.14 1.37 -21.18
C ILE A 55 21.24 0.07 -20.35
N VAL A 56 20.88 -1.07 -20.92
CA VAL A 56 21.01 -2.39 -20.27
C VAL A 56 22.46 -2.67 -19.93
N ALA A 57 23.41 -2.42 -20.84
CA ALA A 57 24.83 -2.59 -20.55
C ALA A 57 25.31 -1.72 -19.38
N ALA A 58 24.85 -0.45 -19.31
CA ALA A 58 25.15 0.43 -18.19
C ALA A 58 24.53 -0.06 -16.87
N LEU A 59 23.28 -0.54 -16.90
CA LEU A 59 22.61 -1.11 -15.74
C LEU A 59 23.26 -2.43 -15.27
N ASP A 60 23.76 -3.26 -16.19
CA ASP A 60 24.44 -4.53 -15.87
C ASP A 60 25.80 -4.27 -15.22
N ALA A 61 26.54 -3.26 -15.71
CA ALA A 61 27.76 -2.78 -15.07
C ALA A 61 27.51 -2.27 -13.64
N ALA A 62 26.35 -1.65 -13.40
CA ALA A 62 25.89 -1.25 -12.06
C ALA A 62 25.23 -2.39 -11.25
N GLN A 63 25.16 -3.61 -11.79
CA GLN A 63 24.52 -4.78 -11.19
C GLN A 63 23.02 -4.61 -10.90
N MET A 64 22.38 -3.63 -11.55
CA MET A 64 20.94 -3.36 -11.45
C MET A 64 20.12 -4.30 -12.32
N VAL A 65 20.72 -4.85 -13.37
CA VAL A 65 20.19 -5.95 -14.17
C VAL A 65 21.24 -7.07 -14.27
N ARG A 66 20.84 -8.22 -14.83
CA ARG A 66 21.70 -9.30 -15.28
C ARG A 66 21.39 -9.56 -16.74
N SER A 67 22.36 -9.30 -17.62
CA SER A 67 22.17 -9.50 -19.06
C SER A 67 22.79 -10.79 -19.61
N HIS A 68 23.54 -11.51 -18.76
CA HIS A 68 24.30 -12.72 -19.11
C HIS A 68 23.63 -13.96 -18.51
N GLY A 69 22.96 -14.78 -19.34
CA GLY A 69 22.34 -16.04 -18.92
C GLY A 69 21.28 -16.57 -19.91
N ALA A 70 20.84 -17.82 -19.71
CA ALA A 70 19.69 -18.37 -20.43
C ALA A 70 18.41 -17.70 -19.91
N GLY A 71 17.63 -17.06 -20.79
CA GLY A 71 16.36 -16.41 -20.43
C GLY A 71 16.33 -14.88 -20.48
N GLY A 72 17.28 -14.23 -21.14
CA GLY A 72 17.25 -12.78 -21.39
C GLY A 72 17.72 -11.92 -20.21
N VAL A 73 17.45 -10.63 -20.29
CA VAL A 73 17.80 -9.63 -19.28
C VAL A 73 16.82 -9.75 -18.11
N ARG A 74 17.33 -9.72 -16.87
CA ARG A 74 16.55 -9.78 -15.63
C ARG A 74 17.00 -8.73 -14.63
N LEU A 75 16.21 -8.49 -13.58
CA LEU A 75 16.63 -7.64 -12.46
C LEU A 75 17.86 -8.22 -11.73
N GLY A 76 18.76 -7.32 -11.32
CA GLY A 76 20.07 -7.61 -10.75
C GLY A 76 20.11 -7.43 -9.23
N PRO A 77 21.15 -7.99 -8.57
CA PRO A 77 21.26 -8.02 -7.11
C PRO A 77 21.45 -6.64 -6.45
N ALA A 78 21.86 -5.60 -7.20
CA ALA A 78 22.00 -4.26 -6.64
C ALA A 78 20.66 -3.69 -6.15
N LEU A 79 19.54 -4.10 -6.74
CA LEU A 79 18.21 -3.68 -6.31
C LEU A 79 17.88 -4.22 -4.91
N LEU A 80 18.24 -5.48 -4.62
CA LEU A 80 18.11 -6.04 -3.28
C LEU A 80 18.94 -5.28 -2.25
N ARG A 81 20.16 -4.86 -2.63
CA ARG A 81 21.01 -4.05 -1.74
C ARG A 81 20.37 -2.70 -1.42
N LEU A 82 19.83 -2.01 -2.43
CA LEU A 82 19.11 -0.76 -2.24
C LEU A 82 17.90 -0.95 -1.33
N ILE A 83 17.07 -1.96 -1.60
CA ILE A 83 15.92 -2.30 -0.74
C ILE A 83 16.37 -2.61 0.69
N SER A 84 17.44 -3.40 0.87
CA SER A 84 17.95 -3.75 2.21
C SER A 84 18.53 -2.57 2.98
N SER A 85 19.03 -1.54 2.28
CA SER A 85 19.52 -0.31 2.90
C SER A 85 18.39 0.65 3.30
N VAL A 86 17.20 0.45 2.71
CA VAL A 86 15.99 1.17 3.02
C VAL A 86 15.28 0.44 4.17
N HIS A 87 15.76 0.65 5.39
CA HIS A 87 14.97 0.37 6.58
C HIS A 87 13.90 1.44 6.71
N THR A 88 12.81 1.31 5.95
CA THR A 88 11.68 2.23 6.08
C THR A 88 10.84 1.83 7.28
N ASP A 89 10.88 2.66 8.34
CA ASP A 89 9.84 2.61 9.35
C ASP A 89 8.53 3.06 8.69
N VAL A 90 7.60 2.12 8.51
CA VAL A 90 6.27 2.40 7.94
C VAL A 90 5.57 3.52 8.72
N VAL A 91 5.86 3.66 10.02
CA VAL A 91 5.30 4.74 10.85
C VAL A 91 5.80 6.10 10.39
N GLU A 92 7.08 6.26 10.09
CA GLU A 92 7.63 7.55 9.64
C GLU A 92 7.01 7.99 8.31
N VAL A 93 6.85 7.05 7.37
CA VAL A 93 6.29 7.37 6.04
C VAL A 93 4.79 7.62 6.09
N THR A 94 4.05 6.91 6.94
CA THR A 94 2.58 7.03 7.01
C THR A 94 2.12 8.16 7.93
N ARG A 95 2.92 8.56 8.92
CA ARG A 95 2.56 9.57 9.93
C ARG A 95 2.00 10.87 9.32
N PRO A 96 2.60 11.50 8.29
CA PRO A 96 2.07 12.74 7.74
C PRO A 96 0.65 12.59 7.18
N ALA A 97 0.36 11.48 6.49
CA ALA A 97 -0.96 11.21 5.93
C ALA A 97 -1.99 10.88 7.02
N LEU A 98 -1.59 10.15 8.08
CA LEU A 98 -2.44 9.91 9.25
C LEU A 98 -2.77 11.22 9.97
N GLN A 99 -1.78 12.09 10.19
CA GLN A 99 -1.99 13.39 10.83
C GLN A 99 -2.96 14.24 10.02
N ALA A 100 -2.76 14.35 8.70
CA ALA A 100 -3.66 15.08 7.82
C ALA A 100 -5.11 14.54 7.85
N LEU A 101 -5.28 13.21 7.93
CA LEU A 101 -6.60 12.60 8.08
C LEU A 101 -7.23 12.93 9.44
N SER A 102 -6.46 12.88 10.53
CA SER A 102 -6.94 13.24 11.86
C SER A 102 -7.34 14.71 11.92
N ASP A 103 -6.53 15.61 11.37
CA ASP A 103 -6.79 17.05 11.34
C ASP A 103 -8.04 17.38 10.51
N ALA A 104 -8.22 16.73 9.35
CA ALA A 104 -9.36 16.97 8.46
C ALA A 104 -10.69 16.43 9.03
N THR A 105 -10.65 15.36 9.83
CA THR A 105 -11.85 14.73 10.38
C THR A 105 -12.14 15.11 11.83
N GLY A 106 -11.12 15.58 12.56
CA GLY A 106 -11.14 15.75 14.00
C GLY A 106 -11.23 14.44 14.77
N GLU A 107 -10.93 13.29 14.14
CA GLU A 107 -11.10 11.97 14.75
C GLU A 107 -9.78 11.22 14.89
N THR A 108 -9.76 10.24 15.79
CA THR A 108 -8.58 9.40 16.02
C THR A 108 -8.40 8.49 14.82
N VAL A 109 -7.17 8.35 14.35
CA VAL A 109 -6.83 7.44 13.25
C VAL A 109 -5.82 6.42 13.71
N SER A 110 -5.94 5.19 13.21
CA SER A 110 -4.97 4.12 13.47
C SER A 110 -4.45 3.51 12.18
N LEU A 111 -3.17 3.15 12.20
CA LEU A 111 -2.54 2.24 11.26
C LEU A 111 -2.39 0.86 11.91
N ALA A 112 -2.83 -0.17 11.22
CA ALA A 112 -2.76 -1.54 11.71
C ALA A 112 -2.35 -2.52 10.61
N ARG A 113 -1.96 -3.73 11.02
CA ARG A 113 -1.68 -4.86 10.12
C ARG A 113 -2.35 -6.13 10.64
N ALA A 114 -2.56 -7.10 9.77
CA ALA A 114 -2.98 -8.44 10.19
C ALA A 114 -1.81 -9.18 10.86
N SER A 115 -2.13 -9.94 11.90
CA SER A 115 -1.25 -10.91 12.55
C SER A 115 -2.08 -12.16 12.83
N GLY A 116 -2.00 -13.13 11.90
CA GLY A 116 -2.97 -14.23 11.86
C GLY A 116 -4.40 -13.71 11.72
N SER A 117 -5.32 -14.19 12.55
CA SER A 117 -6.73 -13.77 12.58
C SER A 117 -7.00 -12.48 13.36
N GLN A 118 -5.94 -11.76 13.79
CA GLN A 118 -6.02 -10.58 14.64
C GLN A 118 -5.51 -9.33 13.93
N LEU A 119 -6.07 -8.19 14.27
CA LEU A 119 -5.63 -6.86 13.88
C LEU A 119 -4.69 -6.31 14.96
N ALA A 120 -3.46 -5.97 14.57
CA ALA A 120 -2.46 -5.38 15.43
C ALA A 120 -2.23 -3.91 15.05
N ILE A 121 -2.49 -3.00 15.99
CA ILE A 121 -2.24 -1.56 15.80
C ILE A 121 -0.73 -1.30 15.87
N VAL A 122 -0.22 -0.65 14.83
CA VAL A 122 1.18 -0.29 14.66
C VAL A 122 1.41 1.17 15.06
N HIS A 123 0.47 2.05 14.73
CA HIS A 123 0.54 3.45 15.09
C HIS A 123 -0.84 4.09 15.16
N PHE A 124 -0.98 5.23 15.83
CA PHE A 124 -2.20 6.03 15.81
C PHE A 124 -1.91 7.50 16.10
N ILE A 125 -2.80 8.36 15.62
CA ILE A 125 -2.88 9.79 15.97
C ILE A 125 -4.18 9.99 16.74
N VAL A 126 -4.07 10.52 17.96
CA VAL A 126 -5.21 10.77 18.83
C VAL A 126 -5.86 12.09 18.44
N ALA A 127 -7.18 12.10 18.29
CA ALA A 127 -7.93 13.33 18.03
C ALA A 127 -7.69 14.40 19.09
N ASP A 128 -7.56 15.65 18.67
CA ASP A 128 -7.56 16.80 19.58
C ASP A 128 -9.01 17.24 19.92
N ARG A 129 -9.72 16.37 20.66
CA ARG A 129 -11.10 16.61 21.13
C ARG A 129 -11.29 16.08 22.54
N GLU A 130 -12.26 16.63 23.28
CA GLU A 130 -12.60 16.16 24.62
C GLU A 130 -13.16 14.73 24.60
N LEU A 131 -14.22 14.49 23.83
CA LEU A 131 -14.77 13.16 23.62
C LEU A 131 -14.09 12.50 22.42
N ARG A 132 -13.12 11.64 22.69
CA ARG A 132 -12.29 10.96 21.67
C ARG A 132 -12.10 9.48 22.00
N VAL A 133 -11.80 8.69 20.97
CA VAL A 133 -11.40 7.29 21.14
C VAL A 133 -9.87 7.24 21.26
N VAL A 134 -9.34 6.49 22.23
CA VAL A 134 -7.90 6.26 22.37
C VAL A 134 -7.66 4.75 22.26
N PRO A 135 -7.06 4.26 21.16
CA PRO A 135 -6.74 2.85 21.01
C PRO A 135 -5.62 2.43 21.98
N ARG A 136 -5.56 1.13 22.27
CA ARG A 136 -4.48 0.53 23.07
C ARG A 136 -3.49 -0.19 22.16
N MET A 137 -2.21 0.16 22.27
CA MET A 137 -1.15 -0.62 21.63
C MET A 137 -1.12 -2.05 22.17
N GLY A 138 -0.82 -3.03 21.30
CA GLY A 138 -0.72 -4.44 21.68
C GLY A 138 -2.05 -5.15 21.92
N LEU A 139 -3.19 -4.47 21.74
CA LEU A 139 -4.49 -5.12 21.75
C LEU A 139 -4.69 -5.85 20.42
N ASN A 140 -4.89 -7.16 20.49
CA ASN A 140 -5.26 -7.99 19.34
C ASN A 140 -6.78 -8.02 19.23
N LEU A 141 -7.31 -7.49 18.13
CA LEU A 141 -8.75 -7.46 17.86
C LEU A 141 -9.08 -8.40 16.70
N PRO A 142 -10.15 -9.21 16.75
CA PRO A 142 -10.46 -10.13 15.67
C PRO A 142 -10.71 -9.41 14.34
N LEU A 143 -10.09 -9.89 13.25
CA LEU A 143 -10.21 -9.24 11.94
C LEU A 143 -11.67 -9.14 11.47
N TYR A 144 -12.48 -10.17 11.74
CA TYR A 144 -13.88 -10.22 11.33
C TYR A 144 -14.75 -9.15 11.99
N SER A 145 -14.34 -8.59 13.14
CA SER A 145 -15.14 -7.65 13.94
C SER A 145 -14.79 -6.17 13.70
N THR A 146 -13.57 -5.92 13.20
CA THR A 146 -13.04 -4.57 13.04
C THR A 146 -13.17 -4.08 11.60
N SER A 147 -13.41 -2.77 11.41
CA SER A 147 -13.41 -2.18 10.07
C SER A 147 -12.07 -2.41 9.33
N GLY A 148 -10.94 -2.19 10.02
CA GLY A 148 -9.60 -2.38 9.45
C GLY A 148 -9.31 -3.85 9.13
N GLY A 149 -9.74 -4.78 9.97
CA GLY A 149 -9.57 -6.21 9.73
C GLY A 149 -10.38 -6.69 8.53
N ARG A 150 -11.65 -6.31 8.43
CA ARG A 150 -12.47 -6.62 7.24
C ARG A 150 -11.96 -5.94 5.98
N ALA A 151 -11.38 -4.75 6.09
CA ALA A 151 -10.71 -4.13 4.94
C ALA A 151 -9.55 -5.00 4.45
N LEU A 152 -8.70 -5.51 5.35
CA LEU A 152 -7.60 -6.41 4.99
C LEU A 152 -8.11 -7.74 4.43
N LEU A 153 -9.08 -8.38 5.07
CA LEU A 153 -9.69 -9.63 4.59
C LEU A 153 -10.32 -9.48 3.20
N SER A 154 -10.77 -8.28 2.83
CA SER A 154 -11.33 -8.03 1.50
C SER A 154 -10.30 -8.16 0.36
N LEU A 155 -8.99 -8.08 0.68
CA LEU A 155 -7.89 -8.32 -0.26
C LEU A 155 -7.61 -9.81 -0.50
N GLU A 156 -8.13 -10.69 0.35
CA GLU A 156 -7.91 -12.14 0.27
C GLU A 156 -9.02 -12.83 -0.54
N SER A 157 -8.76 -14.05 -1.01
CA SER A 157 -9.78 -14.92 -1.58
C SER A 157 -10.76 -15.40 -0.50
N ASP A 158 -11.98 -15.79 -0.88
CA ASP A 158 -12.97 -16.32 0.08
C ASP A 158 -12.50 -17.62 0.76
N GLU A 159 -11.61 -18.38 0.10
CA GLU A 159 -10.99 -19.59 0.65
C GLU A 159 -9.93 -19.26 1.70
N ASP A 160 -9.07 -18.28 1.43
CA ASP A 160 -8.07 -17.79 2.39
C ASP A 160 -8.73 -17.14 3.61
N VAL A 161 -9.81 -16.38 3.41
CA VAL A 161 -10.61 -15.83 4.51
C VAL A 161 -11.15 -16.97 5.38
N ARG A 162 -11.77 -17.99 4.78
CA ARG A 162 -12.29 -19.16 5.51
C ARG A 162 -11.18 -19.84 6.32
N ALA A 163 -10.02 -20.07 5.72
CA ALA A 163 -8.88 -20.70 6.38
C ALA A 163 -8.36 -19.87 7.57
N LEU A 164 -8.40 -18.53 7.44
CA LEU A 164 -7.87 -17.62 8.44
C LEU A 164 -8.80 -17.40 9.63
N VAL A 165 -10.11 -17.24 9.40
CA VAL A 165 -11.09 -16.86 10.44
C VAL A 165 -11.99 -18.00 10.91
N GLY A 166 -12.07 -19.11 10.17
CA GLY A 166 -12.98 -20.22 10.46
C GLY A 166 -14.45 -19.96 10.07
N GLU A 167 -15.34 -20.83 10.54
CA GLU A 167 -16.76 -20.85 10.15
C GLU A 167 -17.70 -20.06 11.10
N SER A 168 -17.32 -19.94 12.36
CA SER A 168 -18.12 -19.31 13.43
C SER A 168 -17.27 -18.38 14.29
N PHE A 169 -17.85 -17.27 14.73
CA PHE A 169 -17.14 -16.22 15.46
C PHE A 169 -17.73 -15.99 16.84
N ASP A 170 -16.85 -15.75 17.82
CA ASP A 170 -17.27 -15.32 19.15
C ASP A 170 -17.81 -13.89 19.08
N ALA A 171 -19.04 -13.70 19.54
CA ALA A 171 -19.65 -12.37 19.58
C ALA A 171 -18.98 -11.54 20.68
N ILE A 172 -18.34 -10.44 20.30
CA ILE A 172 -17.73 -9.47 21.22
C ILE A 172 -18.81 -8.55 21.79
N THR A 173 -19.77 -8.19 20.96
CA THR A 173 -20.96 -7.40 21.25
C THR A 173 -22.17 -8.06 20.58
N GLU A 174 -23.37 -7.56 20.85
CA GLU A 174 -24.58 -8.06 20.17
C GLU A 174 -24.56 -7.79 18.66
N ASN A 175 -23.82 -6.76 18.22
CA ASN A 175 -23.71 -6.36 16.83
C ASN A 175 -22.66 -7.15 16.03
N THR A 176 -21.79 -7.91 16.70
CA THR A 176 -20.70 -8.64 16.04
C THR A 176 -21.26 -9.65 15.03
N ILE A 177 -20.68 -9.66 13.83
CA ILE A 177 -20.91 -10.70 12.82
C ILE A 177 -20.58 -12.07 13.42
N LYS A 178 -21.46 -13.07 13.21
CA LYS A 178 -21.35 -14.37 13.89
C LYS A 178 -20.95 -15.52 12.98
N THR A 179 -21.08 -15.35 11.66
CA THR A 179 -20.94 -16.45 10.71
C THR A 179 -20.12 -16.06 9.49
N LEU A 180 -19.39 -17.03 8.93
CA LEU A 180 -18.61 -16.83 7.72
C LEU A 180 -19.44 -16.35 6.51
N PRO A 181 -20.64 -16.90 6.20
CA PRO A 181 -21.44 -16.40 5.08
C PRO A 181 -21.81 -14.91 5.20
N GLU A 182 -22.08 -14.44 6.43
CA GLU A 182 -22.34 -13.04 6.69
C GLU A 182 -21.10 -12.17 6.46
N LEU A 183 -19.94 -12.62 6.96
CA LEU A 183 -18.66 -11.95 6.73
C LEU A 183 -18.35 -11.86 5.24
N LEU A 184 -18.42 -12.96 4.49
CA LEU A 184 -18.14 -12.97 3.04
C LEU A 184 -19.06 -12.02 2.26
N ARG A 185 -20.34 -11.93 2.65
CA ARG A 185 -21.27 -10.94 2.07
C ARG A 185 -20.80 -9.50 2.32
N GLN A 186 -20.33 -9.19 3.53
CA GLN A 186 -19.76 -7.87 3.82
C GLN A 186 -18.46 -7.62 3.04
N LEU A 187 -17.55 -8.60 2.98
CA LEU A 187 -16.30 -8.48 2.24
C LEU A 187 -16.55 -8.21 0.75
N LYS A 188 -17.57 -8.84 0.15
CA LYS A 188 -17.99 -8.55 -1.22
C LYS A 188 -18.40 -7.09 -1.41
N ALA A 189 -19.14 -6.51 -0.47
CA ALA A 189 -19.50 -5.08 -0.51
C ALA A 189 -18.29 -4.16 -0.30
N ILE A 190 -17.34 -4.57 0.55
CA ILE A 190 -16.09 -3.83 0.79
C ILE A 190 -15.21 -3.84 -0.46
N ARG A 191 -15.08 -4.97 -1.17
CA ARG A 191 -14.35 -5.07 -2.45
C ARG A 191 -14.89 -4.12 -3.51
N GLN A 192 -16.20 -3.87 -3.52
CA GLN A 192 -16.85 -2.94 -4.46
C GLN A 192 -16.71 -1.47 -4.05
N SER A 193 -16.87 -1.17 -2.76
CA SER A 193 -16.89 0.21 -2.26
C SER A 193 -15.54 0.76 -1.82
N GLY A 194 -14.57 -0.12 -1.58
CA GLY A 194 -13.23 0.20 -1.08
C GLY A 194 -13.17 0.61 0.39
N VAL A 195 -14.30 0.58 1.12
CA VAL A 195 -14.42 1.07 2.50
C VAL A 195 -15.17 0.05 3.36
N SER A 196 -14.64 -0.20 4.54
CA SER A 196 -15.21 -1.05 5.58
C SER A 196 -15.73 -0.23 6.75
N PHE A 197 -16.73 -0.77 7.45
CA PHE A 197 -17.41 -0.12 8.57
C PHE A 197 -17.56 -1.12 9.69
N ASP A 198 -17.32 -0.72 10.93
CA ASP A 198 -17.73 -1.42 12.16
C ASP A 198 -18.62 -0.45 12.94
N ARG A 199 -19.84 -0.87 13.30
CA ARG A 199 -20.84 -0.02 13.96
C ARG A 199 -21.13 -0.51 15.37
N GLY A 200 -20.09 -0.58 16.19
CA GLY A 200 -20.17 -1.06 17.56
C GLY A 200 -20.15 -2.58 17.67
N GLU A 201 -19.50 -3.23 16.70
CA GLU A 201 -19.31 -4.68 16.64
C GLU A 201 -18.13 -5.11 17.52
N THR A 202 -17.10 -4.25 17.61
CA THR A 202 -15.92 -4.50 18.46
C THR A 202 -16.08 -3.90 19.86
N LEU A 203 -16.64 -2.69 19.94
CA LEU A 203 -16.83 -1.98 21.20
C LEU A 203 -18.05 -1.07 21.09
N GLU A 204 -19.02 -1.26 21.98
CA GLU A 204 -20.24 -0.46 22.01
C GLU A 204 -19.93 1.04 22.18
N GLY A 205 -20.73 1.87 21.53
CA GLY A 205 -20.53 3.32 21.51
C GLY A 205 -19.40 3.81 20.61
N ILE A 206 -18.70 2.91 19.90
CA ILE A 206 -17.65 3.26 18.92
C ILE A 206 -18.03 2.74 17.55
N SER A 207 -17.98 3.61 16.55
CA SER A 207 -18.04 3.26 15.13
C SER A 207 -16.68 3.51 14.49
N THR A 208 -16.26 2.61 13.60
CA THR A 208 -15.01 2.74 12.88
C THR A 208 -15.21 2.62 11.37
N MET A 209 -14.39 3.33 10.60
CA MET A 209 -14.36 3.25 9.14
C MET A 209 -12.95 2.93 8.69
N GLY A 210 -12.76 1.89 7.88
CA GLY A 210 -11.45 1.34 7.54
C GLY A 210 -11.24 1.20 6.05
N VAL A 211 -9.99 1.35 5.62
CA VAL A 211 -9.53 1.08 4.25
C VAL A 211 -8.27 0.23 4.29
N ALA A 212 -8.12 -0.65 3.31
CA ALA A 212 -6.90 -1.44 3.13
C ALA A 212 -5.93 -0.74 2.17
N LEU A 213 -4.65 -0.89 2.49
CA LEU A 213 -3.49 -0.49 1.72
C LEU A 213 -2.72 -1.76 1.35
N ASP A 214 -2.46 -1.96 0.06
CA ASP A 214 -1.61 -3.03 -0.44
C ASP A 214 -0.37 -2.40 -1.08
N THR A 215 0.73 -2.40 -0.33
CA THR A 215 1.90 -1.56 -0.61
C THR A 215 3.18 -2.37 -0.70
N LEU A 216 4.26 -1.76 -1.19
CA LEU A 216 5.58 -2.38 -1.20
C LEU A 216 6.14 -2.68 0.19
N LEU A 217 5.64 -2.02 1.24
CA LEU A 217 5.98 -2.30 2.64
C LEU A 217 5.07 -3.37 3.28
N GLY A 218 4.13 -3.92 2.52
CA GLY A 218 3.15 -4.90 2.97
C GLY A 218 1.72 -4.36 3.01
N ARG A 219 0.83 -5.19 3.54
CA ARG A 219 -0.60 -4.88 3.69
C ARG A 219 -0.89 -4.22 5.03
N PHE A 220 -1.57 -3.08 4.99
CA PHE A 220 -1.95 -2.31 6.17
C PHE A 220 -3.42 -1.89 6.09
N ALA A 221 -4.00 -1.57 7.24
CA ALA A 221 -5.30 -0.91 7.35
C ALA A 221 -5.12 0.48 7.96
N VAL A 222 -5.83 1.45 7.41
CA VAL A 222 -6.07 2.75 8.07
C VAL A 222 -7.52 2.77 8.52
N SER A 223 -7.74 3.14 9.78
CA SER A 223 -9.10 3.25 10.34
C SER A 223 -9.31 4.58 11.03
N LEU A 224 -10.49 5.19 10.84
CA LEU A 224 -11.04 6.24 11.68
C LEU A 224 -11.79 5.61 12.85
N LEU A 225 -11.53 6.11 14.06
CA LEU A 225 -12.16 5.65 15.31
C LEU A 225 -13.01 6.79 15.87
N VAL A 226 -14.32 6.59 15.88
CA VAL A 226 -15.29 7.67 16.11
C VAL A 226 -16.32 7.22 17.14
N PRO A 227 -16.64 8.02 18.17
CA PRO A 227 -17.82 7.82 19.00
C PRO A 227 -19.09 7.76 18.16
N ALA A 228 -19.88 6.71 18.32
CA ALA A 228 -21.02 6.37 17.47
C ALA A 228 -22.03 7.53 17.34
N ALA A 229 -22.20 8.32 18.40
CA ALA A 229 -23.11 9.46 18.47
C ALA A 229 -22.90 10.52 17.35
N ARG A 230 -21.72 10.56 16.72
CA ARG A 230 -21.43 11.51 15.63
C ARG A 230 -21.00 10.87 14.32
N PHE A 231 -20.99 9.54 14.22
CA PHE A 231 -20.54 8.85 13.02
C PHE A 231 -21.44 9.16 11.83
N HIS A 232 -22.74 8.88 11.96
CA HIS A 232 -23.70 9.00 10.85
C HIS A 232 -23.79 10.42 10.27
N LYS A 233 -23.75 11.45 11.12
CA LYS A 233 -23.81 12.86 10.68
C LYS A 233 -22.64 13.24 9.78
N ASN A 234 -21.49 12.60 9.92
CA ASN A 234 -20.24 12.96 9.25
C ASN A 234 -19.73 11.86 8.30
N GLU A 235 -20.51 10.79 8.06
CA GLU A 235 -20.05 9.61 7.30
C GLU A 235 -19.53 9.96 5.90
N ALA A 236 -20.19 10.90 5.20
CA ALA A 236 -19.76 11.34 3.88
C ALA A 236 -18.38 12.03 3.89
N LEU A 237 -18.13 12.89 4.87
CA LEU A 237 -16.83 13.56 5.06
C LEU A 237 -15.75 12.52 5.37
N TYR A 238 -16.01 11.62 6.33
CA TYR A 238 -15.07 10.58 6.72
C TYR A 238 -14.70 9.67 5.55
N ARG A 239 -15.68 9.28 4.74
CA ARG A 239 -15.46 8.48 3.54
C ARG A 239 -14.57 9.20 2.54
N HIS A 240 -14.81 10.50 2.31
CA HIS A 240 -14.00 11.28 1.39
C HIS A 240 -12.54 11.37 1.87
N GLU A 241 -12.31 11.77 3.12
CA GLU A 241 -10.96 11.98 3.64
C GLU A 241 -10.17 10.68 3.80
N ILE A 242 -10.80 9.57 4.21
CA ILE A 242 -10.08 8.29 4.35
C ILE A 242 -9.66 7.72 2.98
N LEU A 243 -10.47 7.91 1.93
CA LEU A 243 -10.10 7.50 0.57
C LEU A 243 -8.98 8.38 0.00
N LYS A 244 -9.02 9.69 0.25
CA LYS A 244 -7.93 10.61 -0.09
C LYS A 244 -6.63 10.24 0.64
N CYS A 245 -6.72 9.88 1.92
CA CYS A 245 -5.59 9.36 2.70
C CYS A 245 -5.04 8.07 2.09
N LYS A 246 -5.91 7.13 1.70
CA LYS A 246 -5.54 5.88 1.03
C LYS A 246 -4.74 6.16 -0.24
N GLU A 247 -5.24 7.05 -1.10
CA GLU A 247 -4.57 7.42 -2.34
C GLU A 247 -3.21 8.07 -2.12
N ALA A 248 -3.12 8.99 -1.15
CA ALA A 248 -1.86 9.65 -0.80
C ALA A 248 -0.80 8.64 -0.34
N MET A 249 -1.14 7.76 0.62
CA MET A 249 -0.23 6.73 1.10
C MET A 249 0.17 5.73 0.01
N THR A 250 -0.79 5.37 -0.85
CA THR A 250 -0.52 4.45 -1.97
C THR A 250 0.44 5.05 -2.99
N ARG A 251 0.37 6.37 -3.25
CA ARG A 251 1.32 7.07 -4.11
C ARG A 251 2.70 7.20 -3.48
N GLU A 252 2.76 7.44 -2.17
CA GLU A 252 4.02 7.61 -1.44
C GLU A 252 4.79 6.30 -1.30
N ILE A 253 4.11 5.21 -0.91
CA ILE A 253 4.75 3.92 -0.63
C ILE A 253 4.85 3.05 -1.90
N GLY A 254 3.97 3.28 -2.88
CA GLY A 254 3.82 2.43 -4.06
C GLY A 254 2.90 1.22 -3.78
N LYS A 255 2.16 0.79 -4.82
CA LYS A 255 1.32 -0.42 -4.77
C LYS A 255 2.18 -1.66 -4.91
N HIS A 256 1.76 -2.75 -4.26
CA HIS A 256 2.21 -4.08 -4.67
C HIS A 256 1.63 -4.38 -6.06
N LEU A 257 2.50 -4.70 -7.03
CA LEU A 257 2.07 -5.23 -8.33
C LEU A 257 1.88 -6.74 -8.13
N ALA A 258 0.62 -7.20 -8.06
CA ALA A 258 0.36 -8.64 -8.07
C ALA A 258 0.84 -9.22 -9.41
N HIS A 259 1.69 -10.25 -9.34
CA HIS A 259 1.93 -11.11 -10.49
C HIS A 259 0.73 -12.05 -10.60
N ASP A 260 -0.13 -11.81 -11.61
CA ASP A 260 -1.09 -12.80 -12.09
C ASP A 260 -0.37 -13.94 -12.84
#